data_AF-A0A9E3W0X2-F1
#
_entry.id   AF-A0A9E3W0X2-F1
#
_cell.length_a   1.000
_cell.length_b   1.000
_cell.length_c   1.000
_cell.angle_alpha   90.00
_cell.angle_beta   90.00
_cell.angle_gamma   90.00
#
_symmetry.space_group_name_H-M   'P 1'
#
loop_
_entity.id
_entity.type
_entity.pdbx_description
1 polymer ?
#
loop_
_entity_poly.entity_id
_entity_poly.type
_entity_poly.pdbx_seq_one_letter_code
_entity_poly.pdbx_strand_id
1 'polypeptide(L)'
;MLLLLTSAMPSAAQGSPEAVVTGFLDNWKARNYDGMYNQISEKSRNLVTFPVFETTYRETDTAIGLEDLSYSVHDVTLQGTSAAITYDLTIQSGIFESIEDPGRIMRLVQDGGSWRVAWSTMDIFDGMTAAGQLRTFGEAQPRANIYDRNGLPLVEEGGTVVALYAQQQEIPNRDLCLDILANVLRRQRQDLVALFERYNLETIFYIGEIDQEAYALKEADLRDACAIRTAERTTRNYYRGNAVSHVTGYIGQIPSDQLSQWETRGYQSGDLVGRNGIELAFQDDLAGRPARRLQIVDSSGIVIRELGSTQGTPPLPVTLTIDRDLQLAVAQALADAYNYAEGNWGSRNISTGASAVVMDVNSGAILAMASYPLFEPDIFNPDTLCCGFIAAGDRISELVGDPRAPLRNRVMQEQYSPGSTYKIVTTAAAAQEGLMGPQDIFDCTLTWDGTRYGDSVGFARVDWRKTDGLEATGPITISQALT
;
A
#
# COMPACT_ATOMS: atom_id res chain seq x y z
N MET A 1 -12.72 19.20 94.30
CA MET A 1 -12.61 17.86 93.72
C MET A 1 -13.18 17.93 92.31
N LEU A 2 -12.29 17.90 91.32
CA LEU A 2 -12.53 18.04 89.88
C LEU A 2 -13.39 16.86 89.40
N LEU A 3 -14.51 17.09 88.71
CA LEU A 3 -15.19 16.05 87.92
C LEU A 3 -14.86 16.26 86.45
N LEU A 4 -14.14 15.30 85.88
CA LEU A 4 -13.80 15.21 84.47
C LEU A 4 -15.05 14.94 83.62
N LEU A 5 -15.31 15.83 82.67
CA LEU A 5 -16.02 15.51 81.43
C LEU A 5 -15.02 14.78 80.52
N THR A 6 -15.23 13.50 80.27
CA THR A 6 -14.54 12.78 79.20
C THR A 6 -15.41 12.84 77.95
N SER A 7 -14.86 13.55 76.97
CA SER A 7 -15.37 13.72 75.61
C SER A 7 -15.49 12.39 74.88
N ALA A 8 -16.62 12.19 74.22
CA ALA A 8 -16.81 11.16 73.21
C ALA A 8 -15.79 11.35 72.07
N MET A 9 -15.13 10.26 71.66
CA MET A 9 -14.33 10.20 70.44
C MET A 9 -15.24 10.36 69.21
N PRO A 10 -14.87 11.13 68.17
CA PRO A 10 -15.55 11.06 66.89
C PRO A 10 -15.09 9.82 66.13
N SER A 11 -16.09 9.06 65.72
CA SER A 11 -16.13 7.98 64.73
C SER A 11 -15.11 8.08 63.59
N ALA A 12 -14.28 7.04 63.45
CA ALA A 12 -13.49 6.76 62.26
C ALA A 12 -14.39 6.16 61.16
N ALA A 13 -14.69 6.93 60.10
CA ALA A 13 -15.03 6.45 58.75
C ALA A 13 -15.24 7.64 57.79
N GLN A 14 -14.23 8.49 57.61
CA GLN A 14 -14.11 9.47 56.53
C GLN A 14 -12.68 9.32 56.02
N GLY A 15 -12.49 8.68 54.86
CA GLY A 15 -11.15 8.46 54.30
C GLY A 15 -10.41 9.79 54.15
N SER A 16 -9.10 9.82 54.43
CA SER A 16 -8.29 11.02 54.22
C SER A 16 -8.27 11.40 52.72
N PRO A 17 -7.99 12.67 52.35
CA PRO A 17 -7.88 13.06 50.95
C PRO A 17 -6.96 12.12 50.14
N GLU A 18 -5.84 11.71 50.73
CA GLU A 18 -4.87 10.78 50.14
C GLU A 18 -5.51 9.43 49.80
N ALA A 19 -6.32 8.89 50.71
CA ALA A 19 -7.01 7.63 50.51
C ALA A 19 -8.04 7.72 49.37
N VAL A 20 -8.68 8.87 49.19
CA VAL A 20 -9.63 9.10 48.09
C VAL A 20 -8.90 9.17 46.74
N VAL A 21 -7.77 9.87 46.65
CA VAL A 21 -6.96 9.93 45.41
C VAL A 21 -6.37 8.57 45.07
N THR A 22 -5.79 7.88 46.04
CA THR A 22 -5.25 6.51 45.87
C THR A 22 -6.35 5.57 45.36
N GLY A 23 -7.52 5.58 46.01
CA GLY A 23 -8.66 4.78 45.58
C GLY A 23 -9.17 5.14 44.17
N PHE A 24 -9.10 6.41 43.78
CA PHE A 24 -9.49 6.85 42.43
C PHE A 24 -8.53 6.33 41.36
N LEU A 25 -7.21 6.46 41.60
CA LEU A 25 -6.18 5.97 40.70
C LEU A 25 -6.14 4.44 40.62
N ASP A 26 -6.39 3.74 41.74
CA ASP A 26 -6.51 2.27 41.77
C ASP A 26 -7.73 1.80 40.97
N ASN A 27 -8.86 2.50 41.09
CA ASN A 27 -10.03 2.20 40.28
C ASN A 27 -9.75 2.46 38.78
N TRP A 28 -9.00 3.51 38.43
CA TRP A 28 -8.59 3.74 37.04
C TRP A 28 -7.67 2.63 36.52
N LYS A 29 -6.64 2.26 37.29
CA LYS A 29 -5.75 1.13 36.98
C LYS A 29 -6.55 -0.17 36.74
N ALA A 30 -7.57 -0.42 37.56
CA ALA A 30 -8.47 -1.57 37.44
C ALA A 30 -9.56 -1.42 36.37
N ARG A 31 -9.64 -0.28 35.66
CA ARG A 31 -10.69 0.08 34.70
C ARG A 31 -12.11 0.01 35.32
N ASN A 32 -12.19 0.25 36.63
CA ASN A 32 -13.43 0.31 37.40
C ASN A 32 -14.02 1.72 37.39
N TYR A 33 -14.56 2.13 36.24
CA TYR A 33 -15.11 3.48 36.07
C TYR A 33 -16.30 3.79 36.98
N ASP A 34 -17.09 2.77 37.36
CA ASP A 34 -18.16 2.92 38.36
C ASP A 34 -17.57 3.31 39.73
N GLY A 35 -16.51 2.63 40.16
CA GLY A 35 -15.77 2.95 41.38
C GLY A 35 -15.20 4.38 41.36
N MET A 36 -14.62 4.80 40.23
CA MET A 36 -14.13 6.17 40.04
C MET A 36 -15.26 7.19 40.13
N TYR A 37 -16.36 6.98 39.38
CA TYR A 37 -17.50 7.89 39.35
C TYR A 37 -18.18 8.01 40.71
N ASN A 38 -18.21 6.92 41.48
CA ASN A 38 -18.72 6.94 42.84
C ASN A 38 -17.84 7.73 43.82
N GLN A 39 -16.60 8.09 43.46
CA GLN A 39 -15.67 8.89 44.28
C GLN A 39 -15.64 10.38 43.93
N ILE A 40 -16.30 10.81 42.84
CA ILE A 40 -16.37 12.23 42.47
C ILE A 40 -17.48 12.98 43.22
N SER A 41 -17.36 14.30 43.31
CA SER A 41 -18.33 15.16 44.02
C SER A 41 -19.71 15.18 43.35
N GLU A 42 -20.77 15.45 44.11
CA GLU A 42 -22.12 15.67 43.57
C GLU A 42 -22.13 16.77 42.50
N LYS A 43 -21.35 17.84 42.71
CA LYS A 43 -21.19 18.92 41.71
C LYS A 43 -20.62 18.39 40.39
N SER A 44 -19.61 17.53 40.43
CA SER A 44 -19.06 16.89 39.22
C SER A 44 -20.08 15.95 38.56
N ARG A 45 -20.83 15.16 39.35
CA ARG A 45 -21.89 14.27 38.82
C ARG A 45 -23.06 15.01 38.18
N ASN A 46 -23.35 16.23 38.65
CA ASN A 46 -24.35 17.11 38.04
C ASN A 46 -23.89 17.71 36.70
N LEU A 47 -22.57 17.84 36.49
CA LEU A 47 -21.99 18.35 35.24
C LEU A 47 -21.76 17.25 34.21
N VAL A 48 -21.37 16.05 34.65
CA VAL A 48 -21.07 14.91 33.78
C VAL A 48 -21.76 13.65 34.28
N THR A 49 -22.62 13.11 33.42
CA THR A 49 -23.33 11.85 33.68
C THR A 49 -22.38 10.66 33.62
N PHE A 50 -22.73 9.56 34.31
CA PHE A 50 -21.91 8.34 34.28
C PHE A 50 -21.60 7.83 32.86
N PRO A 51 -22.57 7.72 31.93
CA PRO A 51 -22.27 7.25 30.57
C PRO A 51 -21.24 8.12 29.82
N VAL A 52 -21.28 9.44 30.04
CA VAL A 52 -20.31 10.37 29.43
C VAL A 52 -18.94 10.18 30.07
N PHE A 53 -18.87 10.14 31.41
CA PHE A 53 -17.62 9.90 32.14
C PHE A 53 -16.94 8.59 31.71
N GLU A 54 -17.71 7.49 31.66
CA GLU A 54 -17.22 6.18 31.26
C GLU A 54 -16.70 6.20 29.82
N THR A 55 -17.47 6.80 28.90
CA THR A 55 -17.06 6.89 27.49
C THR A 55 -15.78 7.69 27.34
N THR A 56 -15.66 8.84 28.02
CA THR A 56 -14.44 9.67 27.97
C THR A 56 -13.20 8.89 28.42
N TYR A 57 -13.29 8.14 29.52
CA TYR A 57 -12.17 7.32 29.98
C TYR A 57 -11.86 6.16 29.03
N ARG A 58 -12.87 5.46 28.51
CA ARG A 58 -12.66 4.35 27.56
C ARG A 58 -12.00 4.81 26.26
N GLU A 59 -12.45 5.95 25.71
CA GLU A 59 -11.86 6.55 24.52
C GLU A 59 -10.42 7.00 24.79
N THR A 60 -10.16 7.58 25.97
CA THR A 60 -8.80 7.98 26.36
C THR A 60 -7.88 6.77 26.54
N ASP A 61 -8.31 5.76 27.29
CA ASP A 61 -7.57 4.52 27.51
C ASP A 61 -7.23 3.83 26.17
N THR A 62 -8.16 3.86 25.21
CA THR A 62 -7.92 3.36 23.85
C THR A 62 -6.90 4.22 23.11
N ALA A 63 -7.06 5.55 23.14
CA ALA A 63 -6.18 6.49 22.44
C ALA A 63 -4.74 6.45 22.94
N ILE A 64 -4.54 6.26 24.25
CA ILE A 64 -3.20 6.14 24.85
C ILE A 64 -2.66 4.70 24.81
N GLY A 65 -3.46 3.72 24.39
CA GLY A 65 -3.09 2.32 24.41
C GLY A 65 -2.80 1.80 25.82
N LEU A 66 -3.62 2.17 26.81
CA LEU A 66 -3.39 1.87 28.23
C LEU A 66 -3.28 0.36 28.48
N GLU A 67 -2.08 -0.10 28.87
CA GLU A 67 -1.84 -1.46 29.37
C GLU A 67 -1.87 -1.51 30.90
N ASP A 68 -1.07 -0.66 31.55
CA ASP A 68 -1.01 -0.51 33.01
C ASP A 68 -0.80 0.97 33.41
N LEU A 69 -1.12 1.27 34.66
CA LEU A 69 -1.00 2.58 35.28
C LEU A 69 -0.24 2.46 36.59
N SER A 70 0.77 3.31 36.78
CA SER A 70 1.49 3.46 38.04
C SER A 70 1.55 4.92 38.46
N TYR A 71 1.60 5.18 39.76
CA TYR A 71 1.58 6.55 40.28
C TYR A 71 2.36 6.66 41.60
N SER A 72 2.81 7.87 41.91
CA SER A 72 3.36 8.23 43.23
C SER A 72 2.67 9.47 43.76
N VAL A 73 2.02 9.34 44.93
CA VAL A 73 1.36 10.46 45.61
C VAL A 73 2.38 11.20 46.47
N HIS A 74 2.37 12.53 46.39
CA HIS A 74 3.29 13.42 47.08
C HIS A 74 2.54 14.27 48.12
N ASP A 75 2.62 15.59 48.01
CA ASP A 75 2.12 16.54 49.00
C ASP A 75 0.61 16.68 49.00
N VAL A 76 0.07 16.92 50.20
CA VAL A 76 -1.33 17.29 50.41
C VAL A 76 -1.41 18.68 51.00
N THR A 77 -2.11 19.56 50.28
CA THR A 77 -2.42 20.90 50.75
C THR A 77 -3.90 20.98 51.12
N LEU A 78 -4.19 21.15 52.41
CA LEU A 78 -5.55 21.33 52.93
C LEU A 78 -5.88 22.82 53.07
N GLN A 79 -7.05 23.23 52.59
CA GLN A 79 -7.58 24.59 52.72
C GLN A 79 -9.06 24.54 53.12
N GLY A 80 -9.33 24.35 54.41
CA GLY A 80 -10.70 24.28 54.94
C GLY A 80 -11.44 23.06 54.38
N THR A 81 -12.38 23.30 53.46
CA THR A 81 -13.22 22.28 52.82
C THR A 81 -12.71 21.80 51.46
N SER A 82 -11.52 22.25 51.03
CA SER A 82 -10.85 21.77 49.82
C SER A 82 -9.48 21.17 50.14
N ALA A 83 -9.03 20.25 49.30
CA ALA A 83 -7.68 19.69 49.32
C ALA A 83 -7.11 19.65 47.90
N ALA A 84 -5.80 19.77 47.78
CA ALA A 84 -5.07 19.53 46.53
C ALA A 84 -3.95 18.52 46.82
N ILE A 85 -3.89 17.47 46.01
CA ILE A 85 -2.89 16.41 46.13
C ILE A 85 -2.04 16.39 44.87
N THR A 86 -0.73 16.52 45.04
CA THR A 86 0.21 16.39 43.94
C THR A 86 0.59 14.93 43.77
N TYR A 87 0.65 14.46 42.53
CA TYR A 87 1.07 13.10 42.21
C TYR A 87 1.76 13.04 40.85
N ASP A 88 2.60 12.04 40.64
CA ASP A 88 3.14 11.71 39.33
C ASP A 88 2.40 10.49 38.79
N LEU A 89 2.14 10.51 37.49
CA LEU A 89 1.46 9.43 36.77
C LEU A 89 2.38 8.90 35.68
N THR A 90 2.53 7.59 35.63
CA THR A 90 3.25 6.89 34.56
C THR A 90 2.33 5.85 33.95
N ILE A 91 2.12 5.95 32.64
CA ILE A 91 1.22 5.08 31.88
C ILE A 91 2.06 4.17 30.98
N GLN A 92 1.90 2.87 31.17
CA GLN A 92 2.47 1.88 30.26
C GLN A 92 1.53 1.74 29.06
N SER A 93 2.07 2.05 27.88
CA SER A 93 1.32 2.06 26.63
C SER A 93 1.75 0.88 25.74
N GLY A 94 0.77 0.22 25.11
CA GLY A 94 1.01 -0.76 24.05
C GLY A 94 1.23 -0.11 22.67
N ILE A 95 1.16 1.22 22.57
CA ILE A 95 1.26 1.99 21.33
C ILE A 95 2.47 2.93 21.35
N PHE A 96 2.66 3.64 22.46
CA PHE A 96 3.71 4.63 22.65
C PHE A 96 4.78 4.11 23.60
N GLU A 97 5.89 4.84 23.72
CA GLU A 97 6.77 4.69 24.88
C GLU A 97 6.01 5.05 26.18
N SER A 98 6.61 4.73 27.34
CA SER A 98 6.04 5.08 28.65
C SER A 98 5.64 6.56 28.68
N ILE A 99 4.37 6.84 28.95
CA ILE A 99 3.84 8.19 29.02
C ILE A 99 4.02 8.70 30.45
N GLU A 100 4.96 9.62 30.62
CA GLU A 100 5.25 10.26 31.90
C GLU A 100 4.46 11.58 32.01
N ASP A 101 3.57 11.68 33.00
CA ASP A 101 2.82 12.90 33.32
C ASP A 101 3.04 13.30 34.80
N PRO A 102 4.21 13.89 35.14
CA PRO A 102 4.55 14.28 36.50
C PRO A 102 3.89 15.60 36.92
N GLY A 103 3.83 15.86 38.22
CA GLY A 103 3.37 17.13 38.80
C GLY A 103 1.86 17.37 38.67
N ARG A 104 1.08 16.30 38.50
CA ARG A 104 -0.39 16.35 38.43
C ARG A 104 -0.94 16.88 39.75
N ILE A 105 -2.07 17.57 39.71
CA ILE A 105 -2.78 18.03 40.91
C ILE A 105 -4.22 17.56 40.86
N MET A 106 -4.59 16.63 41.74
CA MET A 106 -5.98 16.23 41.93
C MET A 106 -6.61 17.10 43.01
N ARG A 107 -7.74 17.74 42.68
CA ARG A 107 -8.47 18.60 43.61
C ARG A 107 -9.61 17.81 44.26
N LEU A 108 -9.80 18.01 45.56
CA LEU A 108 -10.87 17.41 46.34
C LEU A 108 -11.69 18.47 47.06
N VAL A 109 -12.95 18.16 47.30
CA VAL A 109 -13.87 18.96 48.09
C VAL A 109 -14.58 18.07 49.11
N GLN A 110 -14.93 18.63 50.27
CA GLN A 110 -15.85 17.96 51.18
C GLN A 110 -17.28 18.03 50.63
N ASP A 111 -17.92 16.87 50.56
CA ASP A 111 -19.28 16.70 50.08
C ASP A 111 -19.98 15.62 50.92
N GLY A 112 -21.10 15.96 51.55
CA GLY A 112 -21.81 15.08 52.48
C GLY A 112 -20.96 14.59 53.67
N GLY A 113 -19.96 15.37 54.10
CA GLY A 113 -19.03 15.02 55.17
C GLY A 113 -17.94 14.01 54.75
N SER A 114 -17.76 13.73 53.47
CA SER A 114 -16.66 12.91 52.95
C SER A 114 -15.85 13.66 51.90
N TRP A 115 -14.56 13.36 51.78
CA TRP A 115 -13.74 13.89 50.69
C TRP A 115 -14.15 13.24 49.37
N ARG A 116 -14.27 14.05 48.31
CA ARG A 116 -14.62 13.63 46.96
C ARG A 116 -13.74 14.33 45.93
N VAL A 117 -13.45 13.67 44.83
CA VAL A 117 -12.70 14.28 43.71
C VAL A 117 -13.55 15.36 43.03
N ALA A 118 -13.02 16.57 42.93
CA ALA A 118 -13.60 17.67 42.16
C ALA A 118 -13.25 17.49 40.68
N TRP A 119 -13.80 16.43 40.08
CA TRP A 119 -13.41 15.93 38.77
C TRP A 119 -13.77 16.87 37.62
N SER A 120 -12.87 16.92 36.64
CA SER A 120 -12.96 17.48 35.31
C SER A 120 -12.16 16.62 34.32
N THR A 121 -12.29 16.86 33.02
CA THR A 121 -11.48 16.17 32.02
C THR A 121 -9.97 16.43 32.16
N MET A 122 -9.57 17.53 32.83
CA MET A 122 -8.16 17.81 33.12
C MET A 122 -7.56 16.84 34.15
N ASP A 123 -8.39 16.12 34.90
CA ASP A 123 -7.96 15.06 35.82
C ASP A 123 -7.56 13.78 35.06
N ILE A 124 -7.89 13.66 33.77
CA ILE A 124 -7.34 12.63 32.86
C ILE A 124 -5.94 13.06 32.41
N PHE A 125 -5.85 14.16 31.66
CA PHE A 125 -4.59 14.82 31.30
C PHE A 125 -4.74 16.33 31.37
N ASP A 126 -3.69 17.02 31.81
CA ASP A 126 -3.72 18.48 31.89
C ASP A 126 -3.76 19.06 30.47
N GLY A 127 -4.61 20.06 30.26
CA GLY A 127 -4.92 20.59 28.93
C GLY A 127 -6.12 19.97 28.22
N MET A 128 -6.67 18.83 28.70
CA MET A 128 -7.98 18.31 28.24
C MET A 128 -9.12 19.15 28.80
N THR A 129 -9.22 20.40 28.36
CA THR A 129 -10.36 21.29 28.64
C THR A 129 -11.55 20.94 27.73
N ALA A 130 -12.69 21.63 27.86
CA ALA A 130 -13.82 21.44 26.95
C ALA A 130 -13.46 21.68 25.46
N ALA A 131 -12.39 22.43 25.17
CA ALA A 131 -11.88 22.66 23.82
C ALA A 131 -10.69 21.76 23.46
N GLY A 132 -10.10 21.06 24.43
CA GLY A 132 -8.92 20.22 24.24
C GLY A 132 -9.31 18.78 23.89
N GLN A 133 -8.85 18.28 22.76
CA GLN A 133 -9.07 16.91 22.32
C GLN A 133 -7.75 16.14 22.23
N LEU A 134 -7.78 14.90 22.69
CA LEU A 134 -6.68 13.97 22.50
C LEU A 134 -6.67 13.47 21.05
N ARG A 135 -5.53 13.57 20.38
CA ARG A 135 -5.33 13.10 19.01
C ARG A 135 -4.01 12.37 18.87
N THR A 136 -4.01 11.34 18.03
CA THR A 136 -2.79 10.67 17.60
C THR A 136 -2.45 11.12 16.19
N PHE A 137 -1.22 11.58 16.00
CA PHE A 137 -0.67 11.95 14.70
C PHE A 137 0.35 10.89 14.29
N GLY A 138 0.24 10.40 13.05
CA GLY A 138 1.26 9.58 12.41
C GLY A 138 2.21 10.46 11.61
N GLU A 139 3.50 10.20 11.70
CA GLU A 139 4.54 10.87 10.91
C GLU A 139 5.29 9.79 10.12
N ALA A 140 4.86 9.58 8.88
CA ALA A 140 5.50 8.63 7.97
C ALA A 140 6.81 9.20 7.42
N GLN A 141 7.85 8.37 7.39
CA GLN A 141 9.13 8.71 6.77
C GLN A 141 9.05 8.49 5.24
N PRO A 142 9.91 9.16 4.44
CA PRO A 142 10.01 8.91 3.00
C PRO A 142 10.28 7.43 2.74
N ARG A 143 9.42 6.80 1.93
CA ARG A 143 9.48 5.38 1.63
C ARG A 143 10.81 5.01 0.96
N ALA A 144 11.36 3.84 1.28
CA ALA A 144 12.62 3.40 0.71
C ALA A 144 12.51 3.01 -0.77
N ASN A 145 13.66 3.01 -1.45
CA ASN A 145 13.78 2.67 -2.87
C ASN A 145 13.79 1.14 -3.09
N ILE A 146 13.45 0.74 -4.32
CA ILE A 146 13.61 -0.63 -4.80
C ILE A 146 14.72 -0.63 -5.84
N TYR A 147 15.70 -1.52 -5.68
CA TYR A 147 16.88 -1.62 -6.55
C TYR A 147 16.89 -2.93 -7.34
N ASP A 148 17.50 -2.87 -8.51
CA ASP A 148 17.84 -4.00 -9.36
C ASP A 148 19.08 -4.74 -8.83
N ARG A 149 19.44 -5.85 -9.48
CA ARG A 149 20.58 -6.70 -9.07
C ARG A 149 21.94 -6.01 -9.09
N ASN A 150 22.07 -4.88 -9.78
CA ASN A 150 23.28 -4.10 -9.94
C ASN A 150 23.27 -2.85 -9.04
N GLY A 151 22.25 -2.70 -8.18
CA GLY A 151 22.09 -1.54 -7.30
C GLY A 151 21.54 -0.30 -8.02
N LEU A 152 21.02 -0.46 -9.24
CA LEU A 152 20.37 0.62 -9.98
C LEU A 152 18.89 0.71 -9.57
N PRO A 153 18.31 1.91 -9.53
CA PRO A 153 16.92 2.06 -9.11
C PRO A 153 15.93 1.43 -10.10
N LEU A 154 14.98 0.68 -9.55
CA LEU A 154 13.72 0.25 -10.19
C LEU A 154 12.56 1.13 -9.75
N VAL A 155 12.55 1.54 -8.48
CA VAL A 155 11.60 2.51 -7.92
C VAL A 155 12.33 3.49 -7.01
N GLU A 156 12.13 4.78 -7.22
CA GLU A 156 12.75 5.85 -6.44
C GLU A 156 11.68 6.73 -5.80
N GLU A 157 11.80 6.93 -4.49
CA GLU A 157 11.04 7.95 -3.80
C GLU A 157 11.55 9.34 -4.18
N GLY A 158 10.64 10.24 -4.55
CA GLY A 158 11.00 11.60 -4.94
C GLY A 158 11.74 11.71 -6.29
N GLY A 159 11.52 10.76 -7.21
CA GLY A 159 12.00 10.87 -8.59
C GLY A 159 11.13 11.79 -9.46
N THR A 160 11.67 12.25 -10.58
CA THR A 160 10.96 13.14 -11.52
C THR A 160 10.34 12.36 -12.66
N VAL A 161 9.04 12.58 -12.89
CA VAL A 161 8.31 12.09 -14.07
C VAL A 161 7.81 13.26 -14.91
N VAL A 162 7.73 13.03 -16.22
CA VAL A 162 7.27 13.98 -17.24
C VAL A 162 5.92 13.53 -17.76
N ALA A 163 4.87 14.27 -17.41
CA ALA A 163 3.54 14.11 -17.96
C ALA A 163 3.48 14.66 -19.38
N LEU A 164 2.89 13.89 -20.30
CA LEU A 164 2.77 14.23 -21.71
C LEU A 164 1.31 14.59 -22.04
N TYR A 165 1.13 15.76 -22.67
CA TYR A 165 -0.16 16.26 -23.13
C TYR A 165 -0.13 16.53 -24.63
N ALA A 166 -1.21 16.16 -25.32
CA ALA A 166 -1.39 16.45 -26.75
C ALA A 166 -2.59 17.38 -26.96
N GLN A 167 -2.51 18.12 -28.07
CA GLN A 167 -3.62 18.86 -28.65
C GLN A 167 -3.64 18.58 -30.15
N GLN A 168 -4.66 17.87 -30.64
CA GLN A 168 -4.60 17.25 -31.97
C GLN A 168 -4.40 18.25 -33.11
N GLN A 169 -4.98 19.45 -33.01
CA GLN A 169 -4.83 20.49 -34.03
C GLN A 169 -3.39 21.02 -34.18
N GLU A 170 -2.54 20.86 -33.16
CA GLU A 170 -1.14 21.32 -33.18
C GLU A 170 -0.18 20.25 -33.70
N ILE A 171 -0.63 19.00 -33.86
CA ILE A 171 0.22 17.86 -34.22
C ILE A 171 0.59 17.92 -35.71
N PRO A 172 1.87 18.13 -36.08
CA PRO A 172 2.27 18.27 -37.48
C PRO A 172 2.14 16.98 -38.28
N ASN A 173 2.48 15.84 -37.65
CA ASN A 173 2.39 14.53 -38.28
C ASN A 173 1.79 13.51 -37.30
N ARG A 174 0.47 13.33 -37.39
CA ARG A 174 -0.29 12.47 -36.49
C ARG A 174 0.19 11.02 -36.52
N ASP A 175 0.48 10.47 -37.70
CA ASP A 175 0.87 9.06 -37.82
C ASP A 175 2.24 8.79 -37.20
N LEU A 176 3.24 9.61 -37.53
CA LEU A 176 4.56 9.53 -36.92
C LEU A 176 4.48 9.75 -35.40
N CYS A 177 3.65 10.70 -34.96
CA CYS A 177 3.44 10.94 -33.55
C CYS A 177 2.90 9.71 -32.81
N LEU A 178 1.88 9.05 -33.36
CA LEU A 178 1.30 7.84 -32.78
C LEU A 178 2.33 6.71 -32.70
N ASP A 179 3.22 6.58 -33.69
CA ASP A 179 4.29 5.58 -33.67
C ASP A 179 5.33 5.87 -32.58
N ILE A 180 5.75 7.13 -32.44
CA ILE A 180 6.65 7.57 -31.37
C ILE A 180 6.01 7.31 -30.00
N LEU A 181 4.76 7.73 -29.81
CA LEU A 181 4.05 7.53 -28.54
C LEU A 181 3.84 6.04 -28.23
N ALA A 182 3.53 5.22 -29.23
CA ALA A 182 3.38 3.77 -29.05
C ALA A 182 4.67 3.13 -28.54
N ASN A 183 5.82 3.54 -29.10
CA ASN A 183 7.12 3.06 -28.66
C ASN A 183 7.48 3.59 -27.26
N VAL A 184 7.40 4.90 -27.04
CA VAL A 184 7.80 5.56 -25.79
C VAL A 184 6.96 5.09 -24.59
N LEU A 185 5.65 4.97 -24.79
CA LEU A 185 4.71 4.51 -23.78
C LEU A 185 4.55 2.99 -23.78
N ARG A 186 5.20 2.23 -24.67
CA ARG A 186 5.04 0.76 -24.80
C ARG A 186 3.56 0.33 -24.88
N ARG A 187 2.75 1.12 -25.57
CA ARG A 187 1.31 0.88 -25.73
C ARG A 187 1.01 0.45 -27.16
N GLN A 188 -0.10 -0.27 -27.33
CA GLN A 188 -0.57 -0.59 -28.67
C GLN A 188 -0.96 0.71 -29.38
N ARG A 189 -0.50 0.92 -30.61
CA ARG A 189 -0.79 2.11 -31.40
C ARG A 189 -2.29 2.37 -31.51
N GLN A 190 -3.08 1.30 -31.69
CA GLN A 190 -4.54 1.36 -31.77
C GLN A 190 -5.19 1.90 -30.47
N ASP A 191 -4.60 1.64 -29.30
CA ASP A 191 -5.09 2.18 -28.03
C ASP A 191 -4.85 3.70 -27.95
N LEU A 192 -3.80 4.21 -28.59
CA LEU A 192 -3.52 5.64 -28.69
C LEU A 192 -4.42 6.32 -29.74
N VAL A 193 -4.70 5.66 -30.86
CA VAL A 193 -5.70 6.13 -31.84
C VAL A 193 -7.06 6.30 -31.16
N ALA A 194 -7.52 5.27 -30.45
CA ALA A 194 -8.79 5.30 -29.74
C ALA A 194 -8.80 6.37 -28.62
N LEU A 195 -7.66 6.61 -27.95
CA LEU A 195 -7.55 7.68 -26.97
C LEU A 195 -7.74 9.07 -27.63
N PHE A 196 -7.10 9.32 -28.76
CA PHE A 196 -7.19 10.60 -29.47
C PHE A 196 -8.62 10.87 -29.97
N GLU A 197 -9.31 9.84 -30.46
CA GLU A 197 -10.68 9.96 -30.98
C GLU A 197 -11.73 10.32 -29.92
N ARG A 198 -11.41 10.21 -28.63
CA ARG A 198 -12.29 10.62 -27.52
C ARG A 198 -12.36 12.13 -27.34
N TYR A 199 -11.40 12.88 -27.87
CA TYR A 199 -11.26 14.31 -27.66
C TYR A 199 -11.48 15.09 -28.95
N ASN A 200 -12.01 16.31 -28.82
CA ASN A 200 -12.07 17.25 -29.92
C ASN A 200 -10.66 17.74 -30.30
N LEU A 201 -10.51 18.28 -31.51
CA LEU A 201 -9.20 18.68 -32.03
C LEU A 201 -8.50 19.77 -31.19
N GLU A 202 -9.28 20.64 -30.55
CA GLU A 202 -8.80 21.77 -29.75
C GLU A 202 -8.50 21.40 -28.29
N THR A 203 -8.94 20.23 -27.82
CA THR A 203 -8.79 19.83 -26.42
C THR A 203 -7.34 19.42 -26.14
N ILE A 204 -6.77 19.96 -25.06
CA ILE A 204 -5.51 19.48 -24.50
C ILE A 204 -5.85 18.33 -23.54
N PHE A 205 -5.27 17.16 -23.79
CA PHE A 205 -5.54 15.98 -22.96
C PHE A 205 -4.26 15.22 -22.62
N TYR A 206 -4.33 14.51 -21.49
CA TYR A 206 -3.24 13.69 -20.97
C TYR A 206 -3.11 12.39 -21.77
N ILE A 207 -1.86 12.00 -22.08
CA ILE A 207 -1.56 10.80 -22.87
C ILE A 207 -0.91 9.71 -21.99
N GLY A 208 -0.03 10.12 -21.09
CA GLY A 208 0.78 9.24 -20.28
C GLY A 208 1.95 9.99 -19.64
N GLU A 209 2.74 9.26 -18.86
CA GLU A 209 3.92 9.75 -18.17
C GLU A 209 5.12 8.85 -18.50
N ILE A 210 6.29 9.47 -18.51
CA ILE A 210 7.58 8.80 -18.65
C ILE A 210 8.57 9.40 -17.67
N ASP A 211 9.62 8.65 -17.31
CA ASP A 211 10.70 9.21 -16.52
C ASP A 211 11.50 10.29 -17.31
N GLN A 212 12.19 11.15 -16.57
CA GLN A 212 12.95 12.27 -17.14
C GLN A 212 13.99 11.83 -18.18
N GLU A 213 14.65 10.71 -17.98
CA GLU A 213 15.70 10.22 -18.86
C GLU A 213 15.10 9.73 -20.20
N ALA A 214 13.98 9.02 -20.14
CA ALA A 214 13.23 8.60 -21.32
C ALA A 214 12.71 9.81 -22.12
N TYR A 215 12.24 10.86 -21.44
CA TYR A 215 11.84 12.10 -22.10
C TYR A 215 13.03 12.77 -22.78
N ALA A 216 14.17 12.93 -22.09
CA ALA A 216 15.35 13.57 -22.65
C ALA A 216 15.86 12.87 -23.94
N LEU A 217 15.77 11.54 -24.00
CA LEU A 217 16.14 10.76 -25.20
C LEU A 217 15.20 10.98 -26.40
N LYS A 218 13.98 11.47 -26.15
CA LYS A 218 12.89 11.58 -27.15
C LYS A 218 12.30 12.97 -27.27
N GLU A 219 12.87 13.96 -26.60
CA GLU A 219 12.34 15.32 -26.53
C GLU A 219 12.17 15.94 -27.92
N ALA A 220 13.20 15.84 -28.78
CA ALA A 220 13.13 16.38 -30.14
C ALA A 220 12.02 15.71 -30.96
N ASP A 221 11.93 14.38 -30.91
CA ASP A 221 10.88 13.60 -31.60
C ASP A 221 9.49 14.01 -31.11
N LEU A 222 9.28 14.08 -29.79
CA LEU A 222 8.00 14.43 -29.15
C LEU A 222 7.61 15.89 -29.39
N ARG A 223 8.57 16.81 -29.45
CA ARG A 223 8.29 18.22 -29.76
C ARG A 223 7.97 18.39 -31.25
N ASP A 224 8.81 17.86 -32.12
CA ASP A 224 8.79 18.19 -33.54
C ASP A 224 7.73 17.38 -34.30
N ALA A 225 7.48 16.11 -33.94
CA ALA A 225 6.47 15.27 -34.58
C ALA A 225 5.09 15.32 -33.90
N CYS A 226 5.07 15.54 -32.58
CA CYS A 226 3.85 15.46 -31.79
C CYS A 226 3.36 16.78 -31.18
N ALA A 227 4.16 17.86 -31.17
CA ALA A 227 3.85 19.10 -30.45
C ALA A 227 3.45 18.85 -28.97
N ILE A 228 4.11 17.88 -28.31
CA ILE A 228 3.78 17.51 -26.92
C ILE A 228 4.07 18.69 -25.99
N ARG A 229 3.11 18.94 -25.09
CA ARG A 229 3.28 19.81 -23.92
C ARG A 229 3.61 18.94 -22.72
N THR A 230 4.49 19.42 -21.86
CA THR A 230 4.95 18.64 -20.70
C THR A 230 4.67 19.34 -19.38
N ALA A 231 4.55 18.53 -18.33
CA ALA A 231 4.60 19.00 -16.95
C ALA A 231 5.46 18.01 -16.14
N GLU A 232 6.41 18.53 -15.38
CA GLU A 232 7.23 17.73 -14.48
C GLU A 232 6.60 17.65 -13.09
N ARG A 233 6.72 16.50 -12.44
CA ARG A 233 6.39 16.35 -11.02
C ARG A 233 7.35 15.42 -10.33
N THR A 234 7.53 15.65 -9.04
CA THR A 234 8.29 14.76 -8.15
C THR A 234 7.32 13.78 -7.50
N THR A 235 7.60 12.49 -7.61
CA THR A 235 6.74 11.43 -7.10
C THR A 235 7.53 10.14 -6.85
N ARG A 236 6.86 9.08 -6.44
CA ARG A 236 7.45 7.74 -6.43
C ARG A 236 7.57 7.24 -7.86
N ASN A 237 8.78 7.36 -8.42
CA ASN A 237 9.07 7.12 -9.83
C ASN A 237 9.39 5.64 -10.08
N TYR A 238 8.71 5.04 -11.05
CA TYR A 238 8.97 3.67 -11.50
C TYR A 238 9.81 3.71 -12.76
N TYR A 239 10.93 3.00 -12.78
CA TYR A 239 11.88 3.01 -13.88
C TYR A 239 11.19 2.66 -15.21
N ARG A 240 11.25 3.56 -16.18
CA ARG A 240 10.57 3.44 -17.48
C ARG A 240 9.06 3.22 -17.35
N GLY A 241 8.46 3.76 -16.29
CA GLY A 241 7.04 3.74 -15.99
C GLY A 241 6.47 2.33 -16.03
N ASN A 242 5.73 2.04 -17.09
CA ASN A 242 4.98 0.79 -17.22
C ASN A 242 5.82 -0.47 -17.44
N ALA A 243 7.13 -0.37 -17.71
CA ALA A 243 8.00 -1.51 -18.00
C ALA A 243 8.21 -2.45 -16.80
N VAL A 244 8.06 -1.92 -15.58
CA VAL A 244 8.32 -2.65 -14.33
C VAL A 244 7.05 -2.90 -13.51
N SER A 245 5.89 -2.39 -13.93
CA SER A 245 4.66 -2.33 -13.10
C SER A 245 4.21 -3.66 -12.54
N HIS A 246 4.29 -4.76 -13.29
CA HIS A 246 3.87 -6.08 -12.78
C HIS A 246 4.88 -6.70 -11.82
N VAL A 247 6.14 -6.25 -11.86
CA VAL A 247 7.19 -6.65 -10.92
C VAL A 247 7.06 -5.82 -9.65
N THR A 248 7.23 -4.50 -9.78
CA THR A 248 7.26 -3.58 -8.64
C THR A 248 5.91 -3.46 -7.99
N GLY A 249 4.83 -3.58 -8.76
CA GLY A 249 3.51 -3.14 -8.35
C GLY A 249 3.48 -1.62 -8.27
N TYR A 250 2.64 -1.12 -7.36
CA TYR A 250 2.44 0.31 -7.17
C TYR A 250 1.96 0.62 -5.75
N ILE A 251 2.11 1.87 -5.35
CA ILE A 251 1.49 2.45 -4.15
C ILE A 251 0.15 3.09 -4.49
N GLY A 252 -0.72 3.23 -3.50
CA GLY A 252 -1.97 3.95 -3.61
C GLY A 252 -2.60 4.19 -2.24
N GLN A 253 -3.65 5.02 -2.22
CA GLN A 253 -4.35 5.34 -0.98
C GLN A 253 -4.95 4.10 -0.32
N ILE A 254 -4.99 4.14 1.01
CA ILE A 254 -5.71 3.16 1.81
C ILE A 254 -7.22 3.25 1.50
N PRO A 255 -7.87 2.15 1.08
CA PRO A 255 -9.31 2.12 0.91
C PRO A 255 -10.05 2.40 2.22
N SER A 256 -11.16 3.13 2.16
CA SER A 256 -11.90 3.55 3.35
C SER A 256 -12.43 2.37 4.18
N ASP A 257 -12.74 1.24 3.55
CA ASP A 257 -13.16 0.00 4.22
C ASP A 257 -12.01 -0.73 4.93
N GLN A 258 -10.76 -0.39 4.61
CA GLN A 258 -9.55 -0.97 5.21
C GLN A 258 -8.88 -0.04 6.22
N LEU A 259 -9.27 1.25 6.28
CA LEU A 259 -8.59 2.29 7.03
C LEU A 259 -8.38 1.93 8.51
N SER A 260 -9.39 1.40 9.18
CA SER A 260 -9.31 1.02 10.60
C SER A 260 -8.21 0.01 10.89
N GLN A 261 -7.93 -0.92 9.96
CA GLN A 261 -6.84 -1.89 10.10
C GLN A 261 -5.47 -1.21 9.98
N TRP A 262 -5.34 -0.22 9.09
CA TRP A 262 -4.10 0.52 8.89
C TRP A 262 -3.83 1.55 9.99
N GLU A 263 -4.88 2.15 10.58
CA GLU A 263 -4.78 3.04 11.73
C GLU A 263 -4.13 2.35 12.95
N THR A 264 -4.43 1.06 13.16
CA THR A 264 -3.76 0.29 14.23
C THR A 264 -2.24 0.18 14.02
N ARG A 265 -1.78 0.28 12.76
CA ARG A 265 -0.37 0.23 12.35
C ARG A 265 0.28 1.62 12.26
N GLY A 266 -0.44 2.68 12.65
CA GLY A 266 0.07 4.05 12.69
C GLY A 266 -0.13 4.85 11.41
N TYR A 267 -0.84 4.31 10.41
CA TYR A 267 -1.18 5.02 9.19
C TYR A 267 -2.44 5.87 9.37
N GLN A 268 -2.61 6.87 8.50
CA GLN A 268 -3.74 7.79 8.48
C GLN A 268 -4.46 7.76 7.14
N SER A 269 -5.68 8.31 7.11
CA SER A 269 -6.41 8.49 5.86
C SER A 269 -5.61 9.37 4.91
N GLY A 270 -5.43 8.91 3.66
CA GLY A 270 -4.64 9.60 2.65
C GLY A 270 -3.22 9.08 2.52
N ASP A 271 -2.70 8.35 3.52
CA ASP A 271 -1.39 7.71 3.41
C ASP A 271 -1.35 6.71 2.25
N LEU A 272 -0.18 6.65 1.62
CA LEU A 272 0.07 5.74 0.51
C LEU A 272 0.71 4.45 1.02
N VAL A 273 0.12 3.33 0.62
CA VAL A 273 0.61 1.98 0.92
C VAL A 273 0.80 1.21 -0.36
N GLY A 274 1.72 0.25 -0.36
CA GLY A 274 1.86 -0.72 -1.44
C GLY A 274 0.55 -1.48 -1.65
N ARG A 275 0.08 -1.50 -2.90
CA ARG A 275 -1.19 -2.11 -3.29
C ARG A 275 -1.00 -3.38 -4.13
N ASN A 276 0.17 -3.56 -4.73
CA ASN A 276 0.50 -4.73 -5.54
C ASN A 276 2.01 -4.99 -5.56
N GLY A 277 2.44 -6.11 -6.15
CA GLY A 277 3.83 -6.44 -6.44
C GLY A 277 4.75 -6.37 -5.22
N ILE A 278 6.01 -6.01 -5.47
CA ILE A 278 7.03 -5.80 -4.43
C ILE A 278 6.65 -4.68 -3.46
N GLU A 279 5.98 -3.62 -3.92
CA GLU A 279 5.48 -2.55 -3.07
C GLU A 279 4.58 -3.07 -1.94
N LEU A 280 3.65 -3.97 -2.26
CA LEU A 280 2.79 -4.60 -1.25
C LEU A 280 3.53 -5.67 -0.45
N ALA A 281 4.29 -6.54 -1.14
CA ALA A 281 4.96 -7.68 -0.50
C ALA A 281 5.98 -7.24 0.57
N PHE A 282 6.65 -6.11 0.35
CA PHE A 282 7.62 -5.53 1.26
C PHE A 282 7.13 -4.20 1.87
N GLN A 283 5.80 -4.02 2.03
CA GLN A 283 5.24 -2.78 2.58
C GLN A 283 5.88 -2.36 3.90
N ASP A 284 6.02 -3.30 4.83
CA ASP A 284 6.53 -3.02 6.18
C ASP A 284 8.02 -2.65 6.17
N ASP A 285 8.80 -3.23 5.27
CA ASP A 285 10.21 -2.88 5.11
C ASP A 285 10.33 -1.53 4.38
N LEU A 286 9.66 -1.39 3.23
CA LEU A 286 9.76 -0.19 2.38
C LEU A 286 9.20 1.07 3.04
N ALA A 287 8.09 1.01 3.76
CA ALA A 287 7.58 2.17 4.52
C ALA A 287 8.19 2.28 5.92
N GLY A 288 8.73 1.19 6.46
CA GLY A 288 8.91 1.08 7.90
C GLY A 288 7.57 1.18 8.63
N ARG A 289 7.62 1.71 9.84
CA ARG A 289 6.44 2.05 10.65
C ARG A 289 6.47 3.54 10.95
N PRO A 290 5.37 4.27 10.73
CA PRO A 290 5.30 5.69 11.09
C PRO A 290 5.63 5.92 12.56
N ALA A 291 6.33 7.02 12.83
CA ALA A 291 6.38 7.53 14.19
C ALA A 291 4.96 7.97 14.58
N ARG A 292 4.59 7.84 15.86
CA ARG A 292 3.29 8.32 16.34
C ARG A 292 3.50 9.30 17.47
N ARG A 293 2.71 10.37 17.50
CA ARG A 293 2.68 11.36 18.56
C ARG A 293 1.28 11.44 19.14
N LEU A 294 1.17 11.34 20.45
CA LEU A 294 -0.05 11.57 21.19
C LEU A 294 -0.06 13.02 21.67
N GLN A 295 -1.03 13.81 21.21
CA GLN A 295 -1.08 15.24 21.48
C GLN A 295 -2.48 15.66 21.94
N ILE A 296 -2.54 16.65 22.82
CA ILE A 296 -3.76 17.39 23.11
C ILE A 296 -3.76 18.61 22.20
N VAL A 297 -4.82 18.76 21.41
CA VAL A 297 -5.00 19.91 20.50
C VAL A 297 -6.25 20.69 20.86
N ASP A 298 -6.26 21.99 20.61
CA ASP A 298 -7.47 22.80 20.74
C ASP A 298 -8.44 22.61 19.55
N SER A 299 -9.58 23.30 19.59
CA SER A 299 -10.57 23.29 18.49
C SER A 299 -10.04 23.82 17.16
N SER A 300 -8.94 24.56 17.18
CA SER A 300 -8.25 25.14 16.01
C SER A 300 -7.19 24.20 15.44
N GLY A 301 -6.90 23.08 16.12
CA GLY A 301 -5.81 22.16 15.78
C GLY A 301 -4.44 22.56 16.32
N ILE A 302 -4.35 23.60 17.16
CA ILE A 302 -3.09 24.00 17.80
C ILE A 302 -2.73 22.99 18.88
N VAL A 303 -1.49 22.51 18.85
CA VAL A 303 -0.95 21.60 19.86
C VAL A 303 -0.82 22.33 21.19
N ILE A 304 -1.59 21.90 22.18
CA ILE A 304 -1.51 22.36 23.57
C ILE A 304 -0.37 21.63 24.28
N ARG A 305 -0.28 20.32 24.10
CA ARG A 305 0.70 19.46 24.79
C ARG A 305 0.94 18.16 24.02
N GLU A 306 2.19 17.70 23.96
CA GLU A 306 2.54 16.32 23.57
C GLU A 306 2.65 15.47 24.82
N LEU A 307 1.98 14.31 24.83
CA LEU A 307 1.91 13.39 25.97
C LEU A 307 2.86 12.20 25.78
N GLY A 308 2.98 11.68 24.56
CA GLY A 308 3.78 10.50 24.29
C GLY A 308 4.15 10.40 22.82
N SER A 309 5.19 9.62 22.54
CA SER A 309 5.59 9.33 21.17
C SER A 309 6.13 7.91 21.02
N THR A 310 6.21 7.45 19.78
CA THR A 310 6.98 6.27 19.36
C THR A 310 7.72 6.63 18.09
N GLN A 311 8.98 6.20 17.98
CA GLN A 311 9.84 6.54 16.85
C GLN A 311 9.51 5.74 15.57
N GLY A 312 8.66 4.71 15.68
CA GLY A 312 8.40 3.81 14.55
C GLY A 312 9.63 2.99 14.16
N THR A 313 9.68 2.53 12.91
CA THR A 313 10.87 1.86 12.34
C THR A 313 11.24 2.52 11.03
N PRO A 314 12.54 2.70 10.73
CA PRO A 314 12.96 3.36 9.52
C PRO A 314 12.63 2.52 8.28
N PRO A 315 12.34 3.17 7.14
CA PRO A 315 12.27 2.54 5.82
C PRO A 315 13.56 1.80 5.44
N LEU A 316 13.44 0.61 4.88
CA LEU A 316 14.55 -0.22 4.40
C LEU A 316 14.40 -0.53 2.91
N PRO A 317 15.45 -0.32 2.11
CA PRO A 317 15.40 -0.59 0.67
C PRO A 317 15.40 -2.09 0.39
N VAL A 318 14.82 -2.46 -0.74
CA VAL A 318 14.78 -3.85 -1.22
C VAL A 318 15.59 -3.97 -2.51
N THR A 319 16.45 -4.98 -2.60
CA THR A 319 17.19 -5.31 -3.82
C THR A 319 16.65 -6.59 -4.44
N LEU A 320 16.33 -6.54 -5.73
CA LEU A 320 15.78 -7.67 -6.49
C LEU A 320 16.88 -8.33 -7.33
N THR A 321 16.58 -9.52 -7.86
CA THR A 321 17.44 -10.19 -8.86
C THR A 321 17.23 -9.67 -10.29
N ILE A 322 16.21 -8.82 -10.47
CA ILE A 322 15.85 -8.23 -11.75
C ILE A 322 17.00 -7.38 -12.26
N ASP A 323 17.30 -7.50 -13.55
CA ASP A 323 18.17 -6.59 -14.30
C ASP A 323 17.25 -5.59 -14.99
N ARG A 324 17.33 -4.30 -14.62
CA ARG A 324 16.33 -3.33 -15.08
C ARG A 324 16.38 -3.07 -16.58
N ASP A 325 17.55 -3.16 -17.20
CA ASP A 325 17.74 -2.91 -18.63
C ASP A 325 17.22 -4.11 -19.43
N LEU A 326 17.47 -5.33 -18.95
CA LEU A 326 16.87 -6.54 -19.53
C LEU A 326 15.35 -6.55 -19.36
N GLN A 327 14.84 -6.14 -18.19
CA GLN A 327 13.41 -6.00 -17.93
C GLN A 327 12.75 -5.04 -18.94
N LEU A 328 13.35 -3.87 -19.17
CA LEU A 328 12.90 -2.92 -20.18
C LEU A 328 12.91 -3.54 -21.57
N ALA A 329 14.00 -4.21 -21.96
CA ALA A 329 14.13 -4.83 -23.28
C ALA A 329 13.06 -5.90 -23.52
N VAL A 330 12.76 -6.74 -22.51
CA VAL A 330 11.71 -7.76 -22.60
C VAL A 330 10.32 -7.13 -22.69
N ALA A 331 10.02 -6.12 -21.88
CA ALA A 331 8.75 -5.40 -21.93
C ALA A 331 8.54 -4.71 -23.28
N GLN A 332 9.59 -4.07 -23.81
CA GLN A 332 9.58 -3.44 -25.13
C GLN A 332 9.38 -4.46 -26.25
N ALA A 333 10.09 -5.60 -26.21
CA ALA A 333 9.96 -6.64 -27.22
C ALA A 333 8.53 -7.21 -27.30
N LEU A 334 7.86 -7.38 -26.15
CA LEU A 334 6.44 -7.76 -26.14
C LEU A 334 5.56 -6.68 -26.77
N ALA A 335 5.73 -5.41 -26.38
CA ALA A 335 4.95 -4.31 -26.95
C ALA A 335 5.15 -4.17 -28.46
N ASP A 336 6.39 -4.28 -28.94
CA ASP A 336 6.75 -4.22 -30.35
C ASP A 336 6.15 -5.40 -31.12
N ALA A 337 6.18 -6.61 -30.56
CA ALA A 337 5.59 -7.79 -31.19
C ALA A 337 4.07 -7.65 -31.37
N TYR A 338 3.36 -7.09 -30.38
CA TYR A 338 1.92 -6.82 -30.49
C TYR A 338 1.59 -5.71 -31.47
N ASN A 339 2.42 -4.66 -31.55
CA ASN A 339 2.27 -3.60 -32.54
C ASN A 339 2.54 -4.12 -33.96
N TYR A 340 3.61 -4.89 -34.15
CA TYR A 340 3.94 -5.51 -35.43
C TYR A 340 2.84 -6.46 -35.92
N ALA A 341 2.24 -7.24 -35.02
CA ALA A 341 1.22 -8.22 -35.33
C ALA A 341 -0.22 -7.72 -35.16
N GLU A 342 -0.46 -6.41 -35.05
CA GLU A 342 -1.79 -5.83 -34.80
C GLU A 342 -2.83 -6.26 -35.85
N GLY A 343 -2.43 -6.35 -37.12
CA GLY A 343 -3.27 -6.85 -38.22
C GLY A 343 -3.43 -8.38 -38.28
N ASN A 344 -2.91 -9.12 -37.29
CA ASN A 344 -2.96 -10.58 -37.20
C ASN A 344 -3.15 -11.01 -35.73
N TRP A 345 -2.34 -11.91 -35.20
CA TRP A 345 -2.50 -12.50 -33.87
C TRP A 345 -2.36 -11.49 -32.73
N GLY A 346 -1.66 -10.37 -32.94
CA GLY A 346 -1.49 -9.30 -31.97
C GLY A 346 -2.71 -8.38 -31.85
N SER A 347 -3.74 -8.58 -32.68
CA SER A 347 -5.01 -7.87 -32.55
C SER A 347 -5.64 -8.16 -31.19
N ARG A 348 -6.20 -7.11 -30.56
CA ARG A 348 -6.91 -7.19 -29.28
C ARG A 348 -8.09 -8.17 -29.28
N ASN A 349 -8.63 -8.51 -30.45
CA ASN A 349 -9.74 -9.45 -30.60
C ASN A 349 -9.29 -10.91 -30.72
N ILE A 350 -7.98 -11.16 -30.85
CA ILE A 350 -7.40 -12.49 -31.06
C ILE A 350 -6.54 -12.88 -29.86
N SER A 351 -5.61 -12.02 -29.43
CA SER A 351 -4.76 -12.27 -28.28
C SER A 351 -4.97 -11.24 -27.18
N THR A 352 -5.28 -11.73 -25.98
CA THR A 352 -5.54 -10.89 -24.80
C THR A 352 -4.28 -10.43 -24.09
N GLY A 353 -3.11 -10.98 -24.44
CA GLY A 353 -1.85 -10.65 -23.77
C GLY A 353 -0.82 -11.76 -23.82
N ALA A 354 0.38 -11.44 -23.34
CA ALA A 354 1.52 -12.34 -23.31
C ALA A 354 2.29 -12.17 -22.01
N SER A 355 3.19 -13.11 -21.74
CA SER A 355 4.11 -13.01 -20.62
C SER A 355 5.48 -13.55 -21.00
N ALA A 356 6.52 -13.06 -20.34
CA ALA A 356 7.89 -13.51 -20.53
C ALA A 356 8.61 -13.54 -19.18
N VAL A 357 9.40 -14.59 -18.97
CA VAL A 357 10.28 -14.75 -17.82
C VAL A 357 11.67 -15.08 -18.34
N VAL A 358 12.67 -14.34 -17.87
CA VAL A 358 14.08 -14.65 -18.11
C VAL A 358 14.69 -15.02 -16.78
N MET A 359 15.31 -16.21 -16.72
CA MET A 359 15.87 -16.78 -15.51
C MET A 359 17.32 -17.20 -15.75
N ASP A 360 18.17 -16.96 -14.77
CA ASP A 360 19.48 -17.62 -14.69
C ASP A 360 19.28 -19.09 -14.30
N VAL A 361 19.58 -20.00 -15.22
CA VAL A 361 19.32 -21.44 -15.06
C VAL A 361 20.17 -22.12 -13.98
N ASN A 362 21.28 -21.51 -13.56
CA ASN A 362 22.19 -22.10 -12.57
C ASN A 362 21.80 -21.70 -11.14
N SER A 363 21.24 -20.50 -10.97
CA SER A 363 20.88 -19.94 -9.66
C SER A 363 19.37 -19.88 -9.39
N GLY A 364 18.55 -19.94 -10.44
CA GLY A 364 17.11 -19.70 -10.37
C GLY A 364 16.73 -18.22 -10.25
N ALA A 365 17.71 -17.30 -10.32
CA ALA A 365 17.46 -15.86 -10.23
C ALA A 365 16.60 -15.38 -11.40
N ILE A 366 15.50 -14.68 -11.10
CA ILE A 366 14.66 -14.04 -12.12
C ILE A 366 15.30 -12.73 -12.54
N LEU A 367 15.69 -12.64 -13.81
CA LEU A 367 16.37 -11.47 -14.38
C LEU A 367 15.39 -10.49 -15.03
N ALA A 368 14.30 -11.01 -15.60
CA ALA A 368 13.20 -10.20 -16.11
C ALA A 368 11.89 -10.98 -16.02
N MET A 369 10.80 -10.26 -15.77
CA MET A 369 9.44 -10.76 -15.68
C MET A 369 8.49 -9.71 -16.25
N ALA A 370 7.97 -9.94 -17.46
CA ALA A 370 7.06 -9.01 -18.13
C ALA A 370 5.69 -9.65 -18.38
N SER A 371 4.64 -8.86 -18.23
CA SER A 371 3.25 -9.23 -18.50
C SER A 371 2.63 -8.15 -19.39
N TYR A 372 2.16 -8.52 -20.57
CA TYR A 372 1.57 -7.60 -21.54
C TYR A 372 0.05 -7.85 -21.64
N PRO A 373 -0.81 -6.82 -21.73
CA PRO A 373 -0.47 -5.39 -21.81
C PRO A 373 0.08 -4.80 -20.51
N LEU A 374 0.92 -3.76 -20.66
CA LEU A 374 1.47 -2.98 -19.55
C LEU A 374 0.44 -1.95 -19.03
N PHE A 375 0.68 -1.43 -17.83
CA PHE A 375 -0.11 -0.33 -17.27
C PHE A 375 0.78 0.67 -16.55
N GLU A 376 0.38 1.94 -16.56
CA GLU A 376 1.08 3.01 -15.85
C GLU A 376 0.81 2.88 -14.34
N PRO A 377 1.82 2.68 -13.48
CA PRO A 377 1.62 2.46 -12.04
C PRO A 377 1.17 3.74 -11.32
N ASP A 378 1.57 4.90 -11.84
CA ASP A 378 1.30 6.19 -11.22
C ASP A 378 -0.18 6.53 -11.19
N ILE A 379 -1.03 5.99 -12.07
CA ILE A 379 -2.48 6.27 -12.05
C ILE A 379 -3.17 5.96 -10.71
N PHE A 380 -2.54 5.13 -9.87
CA PHE A 380 -3.03 4.75 -8.54
C PHE A 380 -2.55 5.68 -7.42
N ASN A 381 -1.63 6.61 -7.73
CA ASN A 381 -1.22 7.67 -6.84
C ASN A 381 -2.20 8.86 -6.94
N PRO A 382 -2.72 9.39 -5.82
CA PRO A 382 -3.59 10.57 -5.83
C PRO A 382 -2.93 11.84 -6.37
N ASP A 383 -1.59 11.94 -6.33
CA ASP A 383 -0.82 13.09 -6.82
C ASP A 383 -0.54 13.02 -8.33
N THR A 384 -1.18 12.09 -9.04
CA THR A 384 -0.97 11.90 -10.46
C THR A 384 -1.63 13.02 -11.23
N LEU A 385 -0.85 13.66 -12.11
CA LEU A 385 -1.31 14.70 -13.02
C LEU A 385 -2.22 14.16 -14.12
N CYS A 386 -2.64 12.90 -14.02
CA CYS A 386 -3.64 12.34 -14.89
C CYS A 386 -4.90 13.20 -14.74
N CYS A 387 -5.03 14.05 -15.75
CA CYS A 387 -6.27 14.60 -16.24
C CYS A 387 -6.90 15.68 -15.36
N GLY A 388 -6.53 16.95 -15.57
CA GLY A 388 -7.19 18.09 -14.92
C GLY A 388 -8.72 17.96 -14.69
N PHE A 389 -9.50 17.51 -15.70
CA PHE A 389 -10.96 17.30 -15.60
C PHE A 389 -11.45 15.84 -15.57
N ILE A 390 -10.57 14.83 -15.64
CA ILE A 390 -11.00 13.40 -15.62
C ILE A 390 -10.52 12.79 -14.31
N ALA A 391 -11.40 12.09 -13.61
CA ALA A 391 -10.98 11.44 -12.37
C ALA A 391 -10.00 10.31 -12.72
N ALA A 392 -8.89 10.19 -11.97
CA ALA A 392 -8.03 9.00 -12.02
C ALA A 392 -8.84 7.68 -11.97
N GLY A 393 -9.99 7.73 -11.27
CA GLY A 393 -10.99 6.68 -11.22
C GLY A 393 -11.54 6.21 -12.59
N ASP A 394 -11.69 7.09 -13.58
CA ASP A 394 -12.16 6.71 -14.92
C ASP A 394 -11.09 5.88 -15.64
N ARG A 395 -9.82 6.31 -15.57
CA ARG A 395 -8.70 5.57 -16.16
C ARG A 395 -8.49 4.21 -15.48
N ILE A 396 -8.61 4.16 -14.16
CA ILE A 396 -8.57 2.90 -13.40
C ILE A 396 -9.73 2.00 -13.83
N SER A 397 -10.95 2.55 -13.95
CA SER A 397 -12.14 1.79 -14.37
C SER A 397 -11.98 1.21 -15.78
N GLU A 398 -11.35 1.95 -16.70
CA GLU A 398 -11.01 1.43 -18.03
C GLU A 398 -10.05 0.25 -17.98
N LEU A 399 -8.99 0.32 -17.16
CA LEU A 399 -8.03 -0.78 -17.03
C LEU A 399 -8.64 -2.02 -16.35
N VAL A 400 -9.53 -1.81 -15.37
CA VAL A 400 -10.29 -2.87 -14.73
C VAL A 400 -11.27 -3.52 -15.72
N GLY A 401 -11.90 -2.72 -16.58
CA GLY A 401 -12.86 -3.18 -17.59
C GLY A 401 -12.24 -3.69 -18.89
N ASP A 402 -10.94 -3.52 -19.13
CA ASP A 402 -10.29 -3.99 -20.35
C ASP A 402 -10.26 -5.53 -20.37
N PRO A 403 -10.84 -6.19 -21.39
CA PRO A 403 -10.85 -7.65 -21.50
C PRO A 403 -9.46 -8.27 -21.59
N ARG A 404 -8.42 -7.48 -21.94
CA ARG A 404 -7.02 -7.89 -21.90
C ARG A 404 -6.43 -7.92 -20.48
N ALA A 405 -7.18 -7.49 -19.47
CA ALA A 405 -6.82 -7.52 -18.05
C ALA A 405 -5.39 -7.01 -17.74
N PRO A 406 -5.05 -5.76 -18.13
CA PRO A 406 -3.69 -5.21 -18.01
C PRO A 406 -3.16 -5.17 -16.56
N LEU A 407 -4.02 -5.05 -15.55
CA LEU A 407 -3.62 -5.05 -14.13
C LEU A 407 -3.21 -6.43 -13.61
N ARG A 408 -3.44 -7.50 -14.39
CA ARG A 408 -3.14 -8.86 -14.00
C ARG A 408 -1.69 -9.20 -14.30
N ASN A 409 -1.00 -9.79 -13.32
CA ASN A 409 0.33 -10.33 -13.55
C ASN A 409 0.20 -11.75 -14.13
N ARG A 410 0.29 -11.85 -15.46
CA ARG A 410 0.13 -13.13 -16.20
C ARG A 410 1.21 -14.16 -15.87
N VAL A 411 2.39 -13.72 -15.44
CA VAL A 411 3.47 -14.62 -15.03
C VAL A 411 3.11 -15.35 -13.74
N MET A 412 2.53 -14.65 -12.77
CA MET A 412 2.30 -15.19 -11.43
C MET A 412 0.89 -15.72 -11.21
N GLN A 413 -0.10 -15.20 -11.95
CA GLN A 413 -1.53 -15.38 -11.64
C GLN A 413 -2.30 -16.19 -12.69
N GLU A 414 -1.68 -16.61 -13.78
CA GLU A 414 -2.33 -17.40 -14.83
C GLU A 414 -1.59 -18.70 -15.13
N GLN A 415 -2.35 -19.65 -15.69
CA GLN A 415 -1.84 -20.94 -16.15
C GLN A 415 -2.19 -21.09 -17.62
N TYR A 416 -1.20 -21.39 -18.43
CA TYR A 416 -1.36 -21.60 -19.87
C TYR A 416 -0.99 -23.03 -20.24
N SER A 417 -1.59 -23.52 -21.31
CA SER A 417 -1.06 -24.72 -21.96
C SER A 417 0.35 -24.42 -22.47
N PRO A 418 1.38 -25.20 -22.12
CA PRO A 418 2.77 -24.91 -22.51
C PRO A 418 2.99 -25.03 -24.02
N GLY A 419 2.04 -25.64 -24.75
CA GLY A 419 2.11 -25.77 -26.20
C GLY A 419 3.28 -26.66 -26.65
N SER A 420 3.79 -26.41 -27.86
CA SER A 420 4.83 -27.24 -28.46
C SER A 420 6.15 -27.25 -27.70
N THR A 421 6.45 -26.26 -26.84
CA THR A 421 7.69 -26.23 -26.06
C THR A 421 7.75 -27.37 -25.04
N TYR A 422 6.59 -27.91 -24.62
CA TYR A 422 6.51 -29.05 -23.72
C TYR A 422 7.01 -30.36 -24.33
N LYS A 423 7.15 -30.44 -25.65
CA LYS A 423 7.68 -31.62 -26.34
C LYS A 423 9.04 -32.05 -25.77
N ILE A 424 9.88 -31.10 -25.35
CA ILE A 424 11.18 -31.37 -24.72
C ILE A 424 11.02 -32.18 -23.43
N VAL A 425 10.00 -31.89 -22.61
CA VAL A 425 9.73 -32.62 -21.37
C VAL A 425 9.29 -34.05 -21.68
N THR A 426 8.34 -34.21 -22.61
CA THR A 426 7.83 -35.53 -23.00
C THR A 426 8.91 -36.40 -23.63
N THR A 427 9.74 -35.84 -24.51
CA THR A 427 10.83 -36.59 -25.16
C THR A 427 11.95 -36.94 -24.18
N ALA A 428 12.27 -36.06 -23.23
CA ALA A 428 13.23 -36.35 -22.16
C ALA A 428 12.75 -37.51 -21.27
N ALA A 429 11.46 -37.52 -20.90
CA ALA A 429 10.87 -38.62 -20.12
C ALA A 429 10.92 -39.95 -20.89
N ALA A 430 10.52 -39.94 -22.17
CA ALA A 430 10.58 -41.15 -23.01
C ALA A 430 12.02 -41.69 -23.17
N ALA A 431 13.00 -40.80 -23.29
CA ALA A 431 14.41 -41.17 -23.34
C ALA A 431 14.93 -41.73 -22.01
N GLN A 432 14.54 -41.14 -20.90
CA GLN A 432 14.91 -41.61 -19.56
C GLN A 432 14.34 -43.02 -19.27
N GLU A 433 13.13 -43.32 -19.74
CA GLU A 433 12.50 -44.64 -19.62
C GLU A 433 13.03 -45.65 -20.67
N GLY A 434 13.97 -45.25 -21.52
CA GLY A 434 14.55 -46.11 -22.57
C GLY A 434 13.55 -46.50 -23.68
N LEU A 435 12.44 -45.78 -23.80
CA LEU A 435 11.40 -46.04 -24.81
C LEU A 435 11.78 -45.48 -26.19
N MET A 436 12.63 -44.45 -26.21
CA MET A 436 12.96 -43.68 -27.41
C MET A 436 14.31 -42.96 -27.26
N GLY A 437 15.22 -43.15 -28.20
CA GLY A 437 16.50 -42.44 -28.29
C GLY A 437 16.46 -41.23 -29.25
N PRO A 438 17.42 -40.29 -29.15
CA PRO A 438 17.49 -39.11 -30.02
C PRO A 438 17.67 -39.46 -31.51
N GLN A 439 18.27 -40.61 -31.81
CA GLN A 439 18.53 -41.09 -33.18
C GLN A 439 17.46 -42.03 -33.72
N ASP A 440 16.45 -42.37 -32.90
CA ASP A 440 15.36 -43.21 -33.36
C ASP A 440 14.56 -42.49 -34.43
N ILE A 441 14.23 -43.20 -35.50
CA ILE A 441 13.51 -42.65 -36.64
C ILE A 441 12.03 -42.93 -36.46
N PHE A 442 11.19 -41.90 -36.62
CA PHE A 442 9.76 -42.05 -36.80
C PHE A 442 9.33 -41.39 -38.11
N ASP A 443 8.27 -41.94 -38.71
CA ASP A 443 7.69 -41.39 -39.92
C ASP A 443 6.70 -40.26 -39.57
N CYS A 444 7.12 -39.02 -39.79
CA CYS A 444 6.31 -37.83 -39.52
C CYS A 444 5.37 -37.58 -40.70
N THR A 445 4.15 -38.12 -40.57
CA THR A 445 3.06 -37.87 -41.52
C THR A 445 2.27 -36.61 -41.13
N LEU A 446 1.38 -36.15 -42.00
CA LEU A 446 0.58 -34.93 -41.78
C LEU A 446 -0.51 -35.07 -40.70
N THR A 447 -0.81 -36.31 -40.26
CA THR A 447 -1.92 -36.59 -39.35
C THR A 447 -1.58 -37.71 -38.38
N TRP A 448 -1.96 -37.53 -37.11
CA TRP A 448 -1.79 -38.55 -36.08
C TRP A 448 -3.10 -38.74 -35.29
N ASP A 449 -3.65 -39.96 -35.32
CA ASP A 449 -4.90 -40.30 -34.64
C ASP A 449 -4.71 -41.02 -33.30
N GLY A 450 -3.49 -41.48 -32.99
CA GLY A 450 -3.13 -42.12 -31.73
C GLY A 450 -3.85 -43.45 -31.42
N THR A 451 -4.74 -43.92 -32.30
CA THR A 451 -5.65 -45.05 -32.03
C THR A 451 -4.91 -46.34 -31.70
N ARG A 452 -3.79 -46.59 -32.40
CA ARG A 452 -2.86 -47.70 -32.14
C ARG A 452 -2.35 -47.73 -30.69
N TYR A 453 -2.29 -46.57 -30.03
CA TYR A 453 -1.76 -46.39 -28.68
C TYR A 453 -2.86 -46.20 -27.63
N GLY A 454 -4.12 -46.49 -27.98
CA GLY A 454 -5.26 -46.38 -27.06
C GLY A 454 -5.80 -44.97 -26.90
N ASP A 455 -5.43 -44.03 -27.77
CA ASP A 455 -5.99 -42.69 -27.79
C ASP A 455 -7.46 -42.72 -28.20
N SER A 456 -8.31 -42.06 -27.42
CA SER A 456 -9.76 -42.05 -27.57
C SER A 456 -10.33 -40.69 -27.98
N VAL A 457 -9.49 -39.73 -28.37
CA VAL A 457 -9.89 -38.33 -28.61
C VAL A 457 -10.78 -38.18 -29.87
N GLY A 458 -10.92 -39.22 -30.69
CA GLY A 458 -11.98 -39.32 -31.72
C GLY A 458 -11.79 -38.44 -32.96
N PHE A 459 -10.67 -37.73 -33.07
CA PHE A 459 -10.26 -37.01 -34.28
C PHE A 459 -8.74 -37.05 -34.47
N ALA A 460 -8.30 -37.00 -35.73
CA ALA A 460 -6.87 -36.94 -36.06
C ALA A 460 -6.31 -35.54 -35.76
N ARG A 461 -5.17 -35.50 -35.07
CA ARG A 461 -4.38 -34.27 -34.88
C ARG A 461 -3.60 -34.00 -36.16
N VAL A 462 -3.50 -32.74 -36.56
CA VAL A 462 -2.86 -32.31 -37.81
C VAL A 462 -1.53 -31.62 -37.51
N ASP A 463 -0.52 -31.92 -38.33
CA ASP A 463 0.72 -31.15 -38.36
C ASP A 463 0.45 -29.75 -38.95
N TRP A 464 1.15 -28.73 -38.47
CA TRP A 464 1.04 -27.36 -39.00
C TRP A 464 1.36 -27.29 -40.49
N ARG A 465 2.25 -28.16 -40.99
CA ARG A 465 2.59 -28.31 -42.41
C ARG A 465 1.37 -28.58 -43.28
N LYS A 466 0.38 -29.30 -42.76
CA LYS A 466 -0.88 -29.55 -43.47
C LYS A 466 -1.67 -28.26 -43.68
N THR A 467 -1.68 -27.37 -42.68
CA THR A 467 -2.32 -26.06 -42.76
C THR A 467 -1.62 -25.17 -43.78
N ASP A 468 -0.30 -25.28 -43.89
CA ASP A 468 0.52 -24.51 -44.82
C ASP A 468 0.60 -25.12 -46.23
N GLY A 469 -0.07 -26.25 -46.48
CA GLY A 469 -0.06 -26.94 -47.78
C GLY A 469 1.28 -27.58 -48.13
N LEU A 470 2.11 -27.89 -47.14
CA LEU A 470 3.41 -28.52 -47.30
C LEU A 470 3.30 -30.06 -47.27
N GLU A 471 4.24 -30.73 -47.94
CA GLU A 471 4.36 -32.19 -47.87
C GLU A 471 4.78 -32.66 -46.48
N ALA A 472 4.45 -33.92 -46.16
CA ALA A 472 4.91 -34.59 -44.94
C ALA A 472 6.44 -34.53 -44.84
N THR A 473 6.98 -34.36 -43.64
CA THR A 473 8.43 -34.38 -43.43
C THR A 473 9.00 -35.78 -43.70
N GLY A 474 8.21 -36.82 -43.44
CA GLY A 474 8.61 -38.21 -43.65
C GLY A 474 9.53 -38.73 -42.52
N PRO A 475 10.45 -39.66 -42.81
CA PRO A 475 11.29 -40.28 -41.79
C PRO A 475 12.27 -39.26 -41.20
N ILE A 476 12.11 -38.97 -39.92
CA ILE A 476 12.97 -38.07 -39.17
C ILE A 476 13.38 -38.68 -37.83
N THR A 477 14.57 -38.33 -37.39
CA THR A 477 15.01 -38.61 -36.02
C THR A 477 14.24 -37.76 -35.01
N ILE A 478 14.19 -38.22 -33.76
CA ILE A 478 13.62 -37.43 -32.66
C ILE A 478 14.34 -36.10 -32.48
N SER A 479 15.67 -36.06 -32.67
CA SER A 479 16.41 -34.81 -32.69
C SER A 479 15.94 -33.86 -33.79
N GLN A 480 15.71 -34.36 -35.01
CA GLN A 480 15.20 -33.54 -36.12
C GLN A 480 13.76 -33.06 -35.89
N ALA A 481 12.96 -33.77 -35.10
CA ALA A 481 11.59 -33.32 -34.78
C ALA A 481 11.52 -32.19 -33.74
N LEU A 482 12.63 -31.92 -33.04
CA LEU A 482 12.74 -30.82 -32.06
C LEU A 482 13.40 -29.56 -32.63
N THR A 483 13.95 -29.63 -33.85
CA THR A 483 14.59 -28.53 -34.59
C THR A 483 13.74 -28.08 -35.75
#